data_AF-A0A7C3A9C9-F1
#
_entry.id   AF-A0A7C3A9C9-F1
#
_cell.length_a   1.000
_cell.length_b   1.000
_cell.length_c   1.000
_cell.angle_alpha   90.00
_cell.angle_beta   90.00
_cell.angle_gamma   90.00
#
_symmetry.space_group_name_H-M   'P 1'
#
loop_
_entity.id
_entity.type
_entity.pdbx_description
1 polymer ?
#
loop_
_entity_poly.entity_id
_entity_poly.type
_entity_poly.pdbx_seq_one_letter_code
_entity_poly.pdbx_strand_id
1 'polypeptide(L)'
;MVLSKAELIDIVKSLFSEDRKVSRVIVELFLAGKSRITFDEILSIARNIKRSGGAENLAVESTLVMEGWRLMLPTRTKHEGSIQWNNRLNRPIPGETYEIPTCIGFAFEYLRSQGIWSWRLAVKAYMESIKQTNQQVILDIIDEIVRKSQFRRFVSATTIHEACKRHNYSGDVDALIAELKSGGIISPCVKHSIFSRKFFEKYIENFSKSGPLYELNKALFIFELSEDLKL
;
A
#
# COMPACT_ATOMS: atom_id res chain seq x y z
N MET A 1 21.72 -9.24 -8.77
CA MET A 1 22.60 -9.01 -7.61
C MET A 1 21.69 -8.78 -6.42
N VAL A 2 21.79 -9.60 -5.37
CA VAL A 2 20.92 -9.44 -4.19
C VAL A 2 21.54 -8.37 -3.28
N LEU A 3 20.78 -7.33 -2.96
CA LEU A 3 21.24 -6.27 -2.06
C LEU A 3 21.50 -6.83 -0.66
N SER A 4 22.55 -6.34 -0.02
CA SER A 4 22.82 -6.63 1.38
C SER A 4 21.74 -6.04 2.28
N LYS A 5 21.61 -6.59 3.49
CA LYS A 5 20.67 -6.06 4.49
C LYS A 5 20.95 -4.58 4.82
N ALA A 6 22.22 -4.17 4.86
CA ALA A 6 22.59 -2.79 5.16
C ALA A 6 22.10 -1.83 4.06
N GLU A 7 22.31 -2.19 2.79
CA GLU A 7 21.85 -1.40 1.63
C GLU A 7 20.32 -1.29 1.62
N LEU A 8 19.61 -2.39 1.90
CA LEU A 8 18.15 -2.38 1.99
C LEU A 8 17.64 -1.41 3.07
N ILE A 9 18.30 -1.39 4.24
CA ILE A 9 17.94 -0.48 5.32
C ILE A 9 18.11 0.98 4.88
N ASP A 10 19.22 1.28 4.21
CA ASP A 10 19.49 2.64 3.74
C ASP A 10 18.52 3.09 2.64
N ILE A 11 18.13 2.19 1.74
CA ILE A 11 17.13 2.49 0.72
C ILE A 11 15.74 2.66 1.33
N VAL A 12 15.28 1.74 2.19
CA VAL A 12 13.96 1.84 2.87
C VAL A 12 13.88 3.12 3.71
N LYS A 13 14.97 3.47 4.39
CA LYS A 13 15.10 4.74 5.11
C LYS A 13 14.88 5.94 4.21
N SER A 14 15.51 5.94 3.03
CA SER A 14 15.38 7.04 2.06
C SER A 14 14.01 7.08 1.39
N LEU A 15 13.43 5.92 1.06
CA LEU A 15 12.14 5.82 0.40
C LEU A 15 11.04 6.41 1.27
N PHE A 16 10.98 6.00 2.53
CA PHE A 16 9.88 6.36 3.43
C PHE A 16 10.21 7.55 4.35
N SER A 17 11.42 8.11 4.25
CA SER A 17 11.90 9.22 5.08
C SER A 17 11.82 8.94 6.59
N GLU A 18 12.21 7.72 6.99
CA GLU A 18 12.07 7.23 8.37
C GLU A 18 13.41 7.14 9.10
N ASP A 19 13.40 6.86 10.42
CA ASP A 19 14.62 6.56 11.17
C ASP A 19 15.26 5.24 10.71
N ARG A 20 16.60 5.13 10.86
CA ARG A 20 17.34 3.92 10.48
C ARG A 20 16.89 2.69 11.27
N LYS A 21 16.49 2.82 12.55
CA LYS A 21 16.04 1.70 13.37
C LYS A 21 14.66 1.23 12.95
N VAL A 22 13.74 2.16 12.66
CA VAL A 22 12.41 1.84 12.10
C VAL A 22 12.58 1.12 10.76
N SER A 23 13.40 1.67 9.87
CA SER A 23 13.71 1.06 8.56
C SER A 23 14.31 -0.34 8.70
N ARG A 24 15.14 -0.57 9.73
CA ARG A 24 15.66 -1.89 10.05
C ARG A 24 14.58 -2.87 10.49
N VAL A 25 13.61 -2.45 11.31
CA VAL A 25 12.46 -3.29 11.67
C VAL A 25 11.68 -3.69 10.42
N ILE A 26 11.38 -2.72 9.55
CA ILE A 26 10.66 -2.94 8.28
C ILE A 26 11.40 -3.97 7.40
N VAL A 27 12.70 -3.79 7.20
CA VAL A 27 13.51 -4.71 6.38
C VAL A 27 13.58 -6.10 6.98
N GLU A 28 13.77 -6.23 8.30
CA GLU A 28 13.82 -7.55 8.95
C GLU A 28 12.48 -8.29 8.87
N LEU A 29 11.35 -7.58 8.96
CA LEU A 29 10.02 -8.15 8.76
C LEU A 29 9.81 -8.63 7.31
N PHE A 30 10.14 -7.80 6.32
CA PHE A 30 9.97 -8.21 4.92
C PHE A 30 10.91 -9.35 4.51
N LEU A 31 12.15 -9.37 5.02
CA LEU A 31 13.08 -10.48 4.80
C LEU A 31 12.58 -11.81 5.40
N ALA A 32 11.69 -11.78 6.39
CA ALA A 32 11.05 -12.99 6.89
C ALA A 32 10.03 -13.58 5.90
N GLY A 33 9.61 -12.82 4.88
CA GLY A 33 8.78 -13.30 3.76
C GLY A 33 7.35 -13.70 4.14
N LYS A 34 6.86 -13.29 5.32
CA LYS A 34 5.51 -13.64 5.79
C LYS A 34 4.47 -12.65 5.27
N SER A 35 3.35 -13.14 4.78
CA SER A 35 2.19 -12.30 4.41
C SER A 35 1.39 -11.82 5.62
N ARG A 36 1.53 -12.51 6.76
CA ARG A 36 0.92 -12.15 8.05
C ARG A 36 1.99 -12.12 9.13
N ILE A 37 1.94 -11.07 9.95
CA ILE A 37 2.88 -10.85 11.05
C ILE A 37 2.12 -10.49 12.33
N THR A 38 2.70 -10.79 13.48
CA THR A 38 2.16 -10.38 14.78
C THR A 38 2.93 -9.21 15.37
N PHE A 39 2.30 -8.45 16.26
CA PHE A 39 3.01 -7.42 17.02
C PHE A 39 4.18 -8.01 17.84
N ASP A 40 4.05 -9.23 18.34
CA ASP A 40 5.12 -9.92 19.07
C ASP A 40 6.36 -10.15 18.21
N GLU A 41 6.19 -10.42 16.91
CA GLU A 41 7.30 -10.54 15.96
C GLU A 41 8.00 -9.19 15.75
N ILE A 42 7.22 -8.11 15.59
CA ILE A 42 7.75 -6.74 15.49
C ILE A 42 8.53 -6.39 16.77
N LEU A 43 7.99 -6.71 17.93
CA LEU A 43 8.60 -6.47 19.24
C LEU A 43 9.88 -7.29 19.44
N SER A 44 9.90 -8.54 18.97
CA SER A 44 11.09 -9.41 19.00
C SER A 44 12.23 -8.80 18.18
N ILE A 45 11.94 -8.34 16.96
CA ILE A 45 12.91 -7.63 16.11
C ILE A 45 13.40 -6.35 16.80
N ALA A 46 12.48 -5.55 17.35
CA ALA A 46 12.84 -4.32 18.04
C ALA A 46 13.74 -4.56 19.27
N ARG A 47 13.54 -5.64 20.03
CA ARG A 47 14.41 -6.04 21.16
C ARG A 47 15.82 -6.42 20.71
N ASN A 48 15.96 -7.04 19.54
CA ASN A 48 17.26 -7.36 18.96
C ASN A 48 18.02 -6.09 18.52
N ILE A 49 17.30 -5.03 18.15
CA ILE A 49 17.87 -3.74 17.73
C ILE A 49 18.20 -2.86 18.93
N LYS A 50 17.32 -2.82 19.94
CA LYS A 50 17.43 -1.94 21.11
C LYS A 50 17.31 -2.76 22.41
N ARG A 51 18.46 -3.08 23.01
CA ARG A 51 18.57 -3.95 24.20
C ARG A 51 18.13 -3.31 25.53
N SER A 52 18.11 -1.99 25.64
CA SER A 52 17.81 -1.26 26.88
C SER A 52 16.62 -0.31 26.68
N GLY A 53 15.59 -0.42 27.52
CA GLY A 53 14.49 0.55 27.70
C GLY A 53 14.05 1.30 26.43
N GLY A 54 13.20 0.69 25.60
CA GLY A 54 12.61 1.36 24.44
C GLY A 54 12.43 0.51 23.19
N ALA A 55 12.63 -0.81 23.27
CA ALA A 55 12.24 -1.74 22.21
C ALA A 55 10.73 -1.66 21.93
N GLU A 56 9.92 -1.52 22.98
CA GLU A 56 8.47 -1.37 22.85
C GLU A 56 8.09 -0.10 22.08
N ASN A 57 8.68 1.05 22.43
CA ASN A 57 8.46 2.29 21.68
C ASN A 57 8.86 2.14 20.21
N LEU A 58 10.01 1.51 19.92
CA LEU A 58 10.44 1.26 18.55
C LEU A 58 9.47 0.33 17.80
N ALA A 59 8.93 -0.69 18.46
CA ALA A 59 7.95 -1.59 17.87
C ALA A 59 6.64 -0.87 17.57
N VAL A 60 6.13 -0.07 18.51
CA VAL A 60 4.93 0.76 18.35
C VAL A 60 5.13 1.76 17.21
N GLU A 61 6.24 2.50 17.21
CA GLU A 61 6.59 3.48 16.18
C GLU A 61 6.68 2.81 14.80
N SER A 62 7.39 1.69 14.68
CA SER A 62 7.51 0.95 13.42
C SER A 62 6.14 0.47 12.94
N THR A 63 5.27 0.06 13.85
CA THR A 63 3.90 -0.37 13.51
C THR A 63 3.08 0.81 12.96
N LEU A 64 3.14 1.96 13.61
CA LEU A 64 2.44 3.17 13.17
C LEU A 64 2.96 3.67 11.82
N VAL A 65 4.27 3.61 11.59
CA VAL A 65 4.92 3.96 10.33
C VAL A 65 4.47 3.02 9.21
N MET A 66 4.55 1.70 9.42
CA MET A 66 4.17 0.71 8.40
C MET A 66 2.69 0.77 8.04
N GLU A 67 1.80 0.94 9.03
CA GLU A 67 0.38 1.21 8.78
C GLU A 67 0.21 2.55 8.06
N GLY A 68 0.88 3.59 8.55
CA GLY A 68 0.87 4.93 8.00
C GLY A 68 1.15 4.91 6.52
N TRP A 69 2.20 4.19 6.09
CA TRP A 69 2.61 3.98 4.70
C TRP A 69 1.76 3.00 3.90
N ARG A 70 0.90 2.20 4.54
CA ARG A 70 0.19 1.05 3.93
C ARG A 70 1.13 -0.06 3.48
N LEU A 71 2.30 -0.17 4.14
CA LEU A 71 3.22 -1.30 3.99
C LEU A 71 2.66 -2.57 4.65
N MET A 72 1.91 -2.38 5.74
CA MET A 72 1.11 -3.41 6.39
C MET A 72 -0.22 -2.82 6.84
N LEU A 73 -1.18 -3.69 7.13
CA LEU A 73 -2.53 -3.31 7.52
C LEU A 73 -2.97 -4.15 8.72
N PRO A 74 -3.57 -3.57 9.78
CA PRO A 74 -4.15 -4.36 10.86
C PRO A 74 -5.24 -5.30 10.32
N THR A 75 -5.27 -6.55 10.76
CA THR A 75 -6.36 -7.48 10.38
C THR A 75 -7.66 -7.13 11.10
N ARG A 76 -7.55 -6.52 12.29
CA ARG A 76 -8.68 -6.04 13.07
C ARG A 76 -9.39 -4.91 12.35
N THR A 77 -10.69 -5.09 12.13
CA THR A 77 -11.56 -4.09 11.55
C THR A 77 -12.60 -3.62 12.58
N LYS A 78 -13.07 -2.38 12.45
CA LYS A 78 -14.20 -1.85 13.23
C LYS A 78 -15.53 -2.52 12.86
N HIS A 79 -15.65 -2.97 11.62
CA HIS A 79 -16.81 -3.68 11.08
C HIS A 79 -16.32 -4.97 10.43
N GLU A 80 -16.90 -6.11 10.80
CA GLU A 80 -16.56 -7.41 10.23
C GLU A 80 -16.64 -7.38 8.70
N GLY A 81 -15.66 -8.01 8.03
CA GLY A 81 -15.58 -8.08 6.57
C GLY A 81 -15.18 -6.78 5.84
N SER A 82 -14.90 -5.68 6.55
CA SER A 82 -14.50 -4.43 5.89
C SER A 82 -13.05 -4.43 5.41
N ILE A 83 -12.84 -4.40 4.10
CA ILE A 83 -11.52 -4.27 3.47
C ILE A 83 -10.96 -2.84 3.46
N GLN A 84 -11.70 -1.87 3.99
CA GLN A 84 -11.31 -0.46 3.96
C GLN A 84 -10.16 -0.19 4.93
N TRP A 85 -9.08 0.43 4.45
CA TRP A 85 -7.93 0.76 5.30
C TRP A 85 -8.32 1.64 6.49
N ASN A 86 -9.20 2.62 6.29
CA ASN A 86 -9.62 3.54 7.35
C ASN A 86 -10.59 2.93 8.39
N ASN A 87 -11.07 1.70 8.16
CA ASN A 87 -11.86 0.93 9.13
C ASN A 87 -11.00 -0.06 9.93
N ARG A 88 -9.71 -0.19 9.60
CA ARG A 88 -8.77 -1.00 10.38
C ARG A 88 -8.37 -0.25 11.62
N LEU A 89 -8.20 -0.99 12.72
CA LEU A 89 -7.90 -0.43 14.02
C LEU A 89 -6.54 -0.95 14.46
N ASN A 90 -5.50 -0.12 14.31
CA ASN A 90 -4.19 -0.49 14.82
C ASN A 90 -4.14 -0.35 16.34
N ARG A 91 -3.95 -1.49 16.99
CA ARG A 91 -3.67 -1.58 18.42
C ARG A 91 -2.37 -2.35 18.59
N PRO A 92 -1.22 -1.67 18.71
CA PRO A 92 0.09 -2.32 18.83
C PRO A 92 0.23 -2.95 20.22
N ILE A 93 -0.45 -4.08 20.43
CA ILE A 93 -0.46 -4.86 21.65
C ILE A 93 -0.10 -6.32 21.32
N PRO A 94 0.43 -7.10 22.27
CA PRO A 94 0.69 -8.53 22.08
C PRO A 94 -0.52 -9.27 21.51
N GLY A 95 -0.29 -10.15 20.53
CA GLY A 95 -1.31 -10.90 19.82
C GLY A 95 -2.03 -10.15 18.69
N GLU A 96 -1.82 -8.84 18.51
CA GLU A 96 -2.37 -8.14 17.34
C GLU A 96 -1.71 -8.66 16.06
N THR A 97 -2.51 -8.84 15.00
CA THR A 97 -2.03 -9.35 13.71
C THR A 97 -2.18 -8.32 12.61
N TYR A 98 -1.24 -8.36 11.69
CA TYR A 98 -1.16 -7.49 10.53
C TYR A 98 -0.97 -8.33 9.28
N GLU A 99 -1.42 -7.81 8.15
CA GLU A 99 -1.16 -8.38 6.83
C GLU A 99 -0.36 -7.41 5.98
N ILE A 100 0.58 -7.96 5.20
CA ILE A 100 1.32 -7.24 4.18
C ILE A 100 0.54 -7.39 2.87
N PRO A 101 0.13 -6.28 2.23
CA PRO A 101 -0.55 -6.38 0.95
C PRO A 101 0.37 -7.00 -0.11
N THR A 102 -0.16 -7.88 -0.95
CA THR A 102 0.64 -8.72 -1.85
C THR A 102 1.53 -7.90 -2.79
N CYS A 103 1.04 -6.79 -3.34
CA CYS A 103 1.85 -5.91 -4.19
C CYS A 103 3.01 -5.26 -3.43
N ILE A 104 2.87 -4.99 -2.13
CA ILE A 104 3.98 -4.48 -1.30
C ILE A 104 5.06 -5.56 -1.14
N GLY A 105 4.65 -6.81 -0.92
CA GLY A 105 5.58 -7.95 -0.88
C GLY A 105 6.38 -8.07 -2.17
N PHE A 106 5.71 -8.02 -3.33
CA PHE A 106 6.41 -8.04 -4.62
C PHE A 106 7.32 -6.82 -4.83
N ALA A 107 6.88 -5.61 -4.45
CA ALA A 107 7.72 -4.41 -4.55
C ALA A 107 9.01 -4.55 -3.73
N PHE A 108 8.93 -5.13 -2.53
CA PHE A 108 10.10 -5.41 -1.72
C PHE A 108 11.00 -6.50 -2.34
N GLU A 109 10.45 -7.54 -2.94
CA GLU A 109 11.25 -8.58 -3.62
C GLU A 109 12.03 -8.03 -4.82
N TYR A 110 11.43 -7.12 -5.60
CA TYR A 110 12.14 -6.41 -6.67
C TYR A 110 13.20 -5.46 -6.11
N LEU A 111 12.92 -4.78 -5.00
CA LEU A 111 13.93 -3.96 -4.32
C LEU A 111 15.12 -4.83 -3.89
N ARG A 112 14.87 -6.00 -3.30
CA ARG A 112 15.90 -6.93 -2.83
C ARG A 112 16.74 -7.53 -3.94
N SER A 113 16.11 -7.94 -5.03
CA SER A 113 16.77 -8.69 -6.11
C SER A 113 17.37 -7.82 -7.21
N GLN A 114 16.86 -6.59 -7.37
CA GLN A 114 17.20 -5.69 -8.47
C GLN A 114 17.51 -4.25 -8.02
N GLY A 115 17.27 -3.90 -6.76
CA GLY A 115 17.43 -2.53 -6.26
C GLY A 115 16.33 -1.57 -6.69
N ILE A 116 15.19 -2.09 -7.18
CA ILE A 116 14.12 -1.29 -7.77
C ILE A 116 12.84 -1.47 -6.97
N TRP A 117 12.30 -0.36 -6.45
CA TRP A 117 10.93 -0.31 -5.94
C TRP A 117 10.00 0.18 -7.06
N SER A 118 9.18 -0.70 -7.63
CA SER A 118 8.33 -0.36 -8.78
C SER A 118 6.94 -0.95 -8.64
N TRP A 119 5.91 -0.08 -8.64
CA TRP A 119 4.52 -0.55 -8.67
C TRP A 119 4.23 -1.37 -9.92
N ARG A 120 4.79 -1.00 -11.08
CA ARG A 120 4.51 -1.68 -12.36
C ARG A 120 5.02 -3.12 -12.33
N LEU A 121 6.22 -3.36 -11.81
CA LEU A 121 6.77 -4.71 -11.63
C LEU A 121 6.01 -5.49 -10.57
N ALA A 122 5.67 -4.85 -9.44
CA ALA A 122 4.94 -5.48 -8.35
C ALA A 122 3.53 -5.94 -8.76
N VAL A 123 2.79 -5.07 -9.46
CA VAL A 123 1.46 -5.38 -9.97
C VAL A 123 1.55 -6.43 -11.07
N LYS A 124 2.54 -6.36 -11.96
CA LYS A 124 2.74 -7.40 -12.99
C LYS A 124 2.91 -8.79 -12.34
N ALA A 125 3.79 -8.89 -11.34
CA ALA A 125 4.00 -10.13 -10.60
C ALA A 125 2.73 -10.61 -9.87
N TYR A 126 1.94 -9.68 -9.31
CA TYR A 126 0.64 -10.01 -8.73
C TYR A 126 -0.34 -10.59 -9.76
N MET A 127 -0.49 -9.93 -10.91
CA MET A 127 -1.38 -10.37 -12.00
C MET A 127 -0.94 -11.73 -12.56
N GLU A 128 0.36 -11.98 -12.69
CA GLU A 128 0.92 -13.28 -13.05
C GLU A 128 0.58 -14.35 -12.00
N SER A 129 0.70 -14.02 -10.70
CA SER A 129 0.42 -14.97 -9.61
C SER A 129 -1.04 -15.44 -9.57
N ILE A 130 -1.98 -14.60 -10.01
CA ILE A 130 -3.40 -14.94 -10.13
C ILE A 130 -3.80 -15.40 -11.54
N LYS A 131 -2.83 -15.61 -12.44
CA LYS A 131 -3.03 -16.03 -13.84
C LYS A 131 -3.98 -15.13 -14.64
N GLN A 132 -3.94 -13.82 -14.38
CA GLN A 132 -4.72 -12.84 -15.11
C GLN A 132 -4.24 -12.76 -16.57
N THR A 133 -5.17 -12.71 -17.53
CA THR A 133 -4.88 -12.76 -18.97
C THR A 133 -4.65 -11.37 -19.58
N ASN A 134 -5.30 -10.33 -19.04
CA ASN A 134 -5.25 -8.95 -19.54
C ASN A 134 -4.14 -8.10 -18.87
N GLN A 135 -3.01 -8.69 -18.52
CA GLN A 135 -2.01 -8.05 -17.63
C GLN A 135 -1.52 -6.70 -18.15
N GLN A 136 -1.11 -6.62 -19.41
CA GLN A 136 -0.58 -5.40 -20.00
C GLN A 136 -1.63 -4.28 -20.02
N VAL A 137 -2.86 -4.62 -20.41
CA VAL A 137 -4.01 -3.70 -20.41
C VAL A 137 -4.28 -3.17 -19.00
N ILE A 138 -4.24 -4.04 -17.98
CA ILE A 138 -4.44 -3.65 -16.58
C ILE A 138 -3.33 -2.73 -16.09
N LEU A 139 -2.06 -2.98 -16.46
CA LEU A 139 -0.96 -2.08 -16.11
C LEU A 139 -1.15 -0.69 -16.73
N ASP A 140 -1.63 -0.60 -17.96
CA ASP A 140 -1.86 0.67 -18.63
C ASP A 140 -3.07 1.42 -18.04
N ILE A 141 -4.11 0.69 -17.64
CA ILE A 141 -5.24 1.24 -16.84
C ILE A 141 -4.73 1.79 -15.51
N ILE A 142 -3.88 1.05 -14.79
CA ILE A 142 -3.35 1.49 -13.50
C ILE A 142 -2.50 2.76 -13.66
N ASP A 143 -1.64 2.78 -14.67
CA ASP A 143 -0.83 3.96 -14.98
C ASP A 143 -1.70 5.20 -15.25
N GLU A 144 -2.78 5.01 -15.99
CA GLU A 144 -3.75 6.06 -16.25
C GLU A 144 -4.49 6.54 -14.98
N ILE A 145 -5.00 5.64 -14.13
CA ILE A 145 -5.71 6.04 -12.91
C ILE A 145 -4.78 6.75 -11.92
N VAL A 146 -3.49 6.38 -11.88
CA VAL A 146 -2.48 7.07 -11.07
C VAL A 146 -2.28 8.48 -11.59
N ARG A 147 -2.10 8.65 -12.91
CA ARG A 147 -1.97 9.97 -13.56
C ARG A 147 -3.20 10.86 -13.40
N LYS A 148 -4.39 10.26 -13.33
CA LYS A 148 -5.67 10.97 -13.13
C LYS A 148 -6.09 11.08 -11.66
N SER A 149 -5.25 10.65 -10.73
CA SER A 149 -5.60 10.69 -9.31
C SER A 149 -5.74 12.11 -8.79
N GLN A 150 -6.82 12.36 -8.07
CA GLN A 150 -7.13 13.62 -7.43
C GLN A 150 -6.36 13.71 -6.11
N PHE A 151 -5.79 14.89 -5.84
CA PHE A 151 -4.91 15.11 -4.69
C PHE A 151 -3.78 14.06 -4.60
N ARG A 152 -3.35 13.52 -5.76
CA ARG A 152 -2.33 12.47 -5.87
C ARG A 152 -2.59 11.27 -4.96
N ARG A 153 -3.85 10.90 -4.76
CA ARG A 153 -4.19 9.81 -3.83
C ARG A 153 -5.53 9.16 -4.10
N PHE A 154 -6.49 9.91 -4.62
CA PHE A 154 -7.85 9.43 -4.75
C PHE A 154 -8.24 9.24 -6.21
N VAL A 155 -8.96 8.16 -6.49
CA VAL A 155 -9.54 7.90 -7.80
C VAL A 155 -10.99 7.47 -7.63
N SER A 156 -11.86 7.96 -8.50
CA SER A 156 -13.27 7.59 -8.50
C SER A 156 -13.52 6.29 -9.28
N ALA A 157 -14.60 5.57 -8.96
CA ALA A 157 -15.04 4.43 -9.76
C ALA A 157 -15.23 4.84 -11.23
N THR A 158 -15.86 5.98 -11.49
CA THR A 158 -16.07 6.47 -12.87
C THR A 158 -14.75 6.62 -13.62
N THR A 159 -13.70 7.14 -12.99
CA THR A 159 -12.36 7.25 -13.60
C THR A 159 -11.79 5.87 -13.96
N ILE A 160 -11.99 4.87 -13.10
CA ILE A 160 -11.55 3.48 -13.37
C ILE A 160 -12.33 2.90 -14.56
N HIS A 161 -13.65 3.06 -14.60
CA HIS A 161 -14.49 2.60 -15.72
C HIS A 161 -14.09 3.27 -17.04
N GLU A 162 -13.84 4.59 -17.02
CA GLU A 162 -13.40 5.33 -18.20
C GLU A 162 -12.01 4.90 -18.70
N ALA A 163 -11.09 4.56 -17.79
CA ALA A 163 -9.79 4.00 -18.15
C ALA A 163 -9.96 2.60 -18.77
N CYS A 164 -10.74 1.72 -18.15
CA CYS A 164 -11.05 0.39 -18.70
C CYS A 164 -11.64 0.48 -20.11
N LYS A 165 -12.61 1.40 -20.33
CA LYS A 165 -13.22 1.63 -21.63
C LYS A 165 -12.21 2.09 -22.67
N ARG A 166 -11.33 3.03 -22.34
CA ARG A 166 -10.35 3.58 -23.29
C ARG A 166 -9.24 2.61 -23.66
N HIS A 167 -8.89 1.71 -22.74
CA HIS A 167 -7.93 0.65 -22.99
C HIS A 167 -8.58 -0.64 -23.55
N ASN A 168 -9.85 -0.60 -23.94
CA ASN A 168 -10.61 -1.75 -24.47
C ASN A 168 -10.52 -3.00 -23.57
N TYR A 169 -10.60 -2.80 -22.26
CA TYR A 169 -10.59 -3.91 -21.31
C TYR A 169 -11.81 -4.81 -21.54
N SER A 170 -11.55 -6.08 -21.84
CA SER A 170 -12.57 -7.08 -22.17
C SER A 170 -13.19 -7.77 -20.95
N GLY A 171 -12.64 -7.55 -19.76
CA GLY A 171 -13.11 -8.16 -18.52
C GLY A 171 -14.15 -7.32 -17.78
N ASP A 172 -14.67 -7.88 -16.70
CA ASP A 172 -15.55 -7.17 -15.77
C ASP A 172 -14.75 -6.13 -14.95
N VAL A 173 -15.15 -4.87 -15.02
CA VAL A 173 -14.51 -3.75 -14.32
C VAL A 173 -14.71 -3.86 -12.81
N ASP A 174 -15.86 -4.35 -12.34
CA ASP A 174 -16.12 -4.50 -10.90
C ASP A 174 -15.27 -5.64 -10.33
N ALA A 175 -15.10 -6.72 -11.09
CA ALA A 175 -14.14 -7.78 -10.76
C ALA A 175 -12.70 -7.25 -10.73
N LEU A 176 -12.29 -6.42 -11.71
CA LEU A 176 -10.98 -5.77 -11.68
C LEU A 176 -10.81 -4.90 -10.42
N ILE A 177 -11.81 -4.08 -10.08
CA ILE A 177 -11.80 -3.25 -8.88
C ILE A 177 -11.65 -4.12 -7.62
N ALA A 178 -12.32 -5.27 -7.55
CA ALA A 178 -12.15 -6.23 -6.45
C ALA A 178 -10.72 -6.76 -6.39
N GLU A 179 -10.13 -7.14 -7.52
CA GLU A 179 -8.74 -7.60 -7.59
C GLU A 179 -7.72 -6.54 -7.19
N LEU A 180 -7.92 -5.28 -7.61
CA LEU A 180 -7.06 -4.18 -7.20
C LEU A 180 -7.10 -3.96 -5.68
N LYS A 181 -8.25 -4.20 -5.04
CA LYS A 181 -8.35 -4.15 -3.57
C LYS A 181 -7.63 -5.32 -2.91
N SER A 182 -7.84 -6.54 -3.43
CA SER A 182 -7.21 -7.76 -2.93
C SER A 182 -5.68 -7.69 -3.00
N GLY A 183 -5.13 -7.15 -4.09
CA GLY A 183 -3.69 -6.95 -4.27
C GLY A 183 -3.11 -5.82 -3.40
N GLY A 184 -3.95 -5.02 -2.74
CA GLY A 184 -3.53 -3.88 -1.94
C GLY A 184 -3.15 -2.64 -2.74
N ILE A 185 -3.64 -2.52 -3.97
CA ILE A 185 -3.35 -1.41 -4.89
C ILE A 185 -4.25 -0.22 -4.55
N ILE A 186 -5.52 -0.49 -4.26
CA ILE A 186 -6.52 0.51 -3.89
C ILE A 186 -7.32 0.08 -2.65
N SER A 187 -7.94 1.03 -1.95
CA SER A 187 -8.92 0.75 -0.89
C SER A 187 -10.14 1.65 -1.01
N PRO A 188 -11.37 1.15 -0.77
CA PRO A 188 -12.54 2.02 -0.69
C PRO A 188 -12.39 3.05 0.42
N CYS A 189 -12.86 4.28 0.16
CA CYS A 189 -12.71 5.42 1.04
C CYS A 189 -14.10 5.95 1.48
N VAL A 190 -14.66 5.43 2.58
CA VAL A 190 -16.04 5.74 3.00
C VAL A 190 -16.12 6.78 4.13
N LYS A 191 -15.11 6.90 4.99
CA LYS A 191 -15.08 7.85 6.12
C LYS A 191 -15.14 9.33 5.71
N HIS A 192 -15.04 9.60 4.43
CA HIS A 192 -15.07 10.94 3.88
C HIS A 192 -16.46 11.39 3.39
N SER A 193 -17.52 10.61 3.59
CA SER A 193 -18.79 10.79 2.86
C SER A 193 -19.68 11.98 3.26
N ILE A 194 -19.42 12.69 4.37
CA ILE A 194 -20.26 13.84 4.76
C ILE A 194 -19.46 15.16 4.86
N PHE A 195 -18.37 15.21 5.64
CA PHE A 195 -17.59 16.46 5.81
C PHE A 195 -16.61 16.73 4.66
N SER A 196 -15.88 15.72 4.23
CA SER A 196 -14.98 15.83 3.08
C SER A 196 -15.69 15.63 1.75
N ARG A 197 -16.90 15.09 1.71
CA ARG A 197 -17.70 15.07 0.47
C ARG A 197 -17.96 16.49 -0.01
N LYS A 198 -18.29 17.42 0.90
CA LYS A 198 -18.37 18.86 0.56
C LYS A 198 -17.03 19.46 0.14
N PHE A 199 -15.93 19.02 0.76
CA PHE A 199 -14.58 19.44 0.37
C PHE A 199 -14.26 18.94 -1.05
N PHE A 200 -14.39 17.65 -1.31
CA PHE A 200 -14.20 17.04 -2.61
C PHE A 200 -15.17 17.61 -3.67
N GLU A 201 -16.46 17.80 -3.37
CA GLU A 201 -17.44 18.45 -4.25
C GLU A 201 -17.05 19.89 -4.61
N LYS A 202 -16.35 20.61 -3.72
CA LYS A 202 -15.84 21.96 -4.00
C LYS A 202 -14.67 21.96 -4.99
N TYR A 203 -13.84 20.91 -4.97
CA TYR A 203 -12.59 20.86 -5.75
C TYR A 203 -12.62 19.90 -6.94
N ILE A 204 -13.64 19.04 -7.03
CA ILE A 204 -13.82 18.04 -8.07
C ILE A 204 -15.18 18.25 -8.71
N GLU A 205 -15.16 18.70 -9.95
CA GLU A 205 -16.36 18.80 -10.76
C GLU A 205 -17.06 17.43 -10.89
N ASN A 206 -18.38 17.44 -10.80
CA ASN A 206 -19.22 16.24 -10.91
C ASN A 206 -18.91 15.13 -9.88
N PHE A 207 -18.32 15.45 -8.73
CA PHE A 207 -18.02 14.48 -7.68
C PHE A 207 -19.19 13.58 -7.30
N SER A 208 -20.41 14.14 -7.18
CA SER A 208 -21.62 13.39 -6.85
C SER A 208 -22.01 12.33 -7.88
N LYS A 209 -21.53 12.45 -9.12
CA LYS A 209 -21.74 11.49 -10.23
C LYS A 209 -20.55 10.54 -10.43
N SER A 210 -19.47 10.71 -9.66
CA SER A 210 -18.21 9.94 -9.84
C SER A 210 -18.20 8.57 -9.16
N GLY A 211 -19.27 8.23 -8.42
CA GLY A 211 -19.39 6.96 -7.70
C GLY A 211 -18.52 6.90 -6.44
N PRO A 212 -18.21 5.69 -5.92
CA PRO A 212 -17.34 5.54 -4.76
C PRO A 212 -15.90 5.99 -5.06
N LEU A 213 -15.24 6.53 -4.04
CA LEU A 213 -13.82 6.86 -4.09
C LEU A 213 -12.96 5.70 -3.60
N TYR A 214 -11.79 5.59 -4.20
CA TYR A 214 -10.71 4.71 -3.80
C TYR A 214 -9.45 5.49 -3.49
N GLU A 215 -8.76 5.08 -2.44
CA GLU A 215 -7.43 5.55 -2.08
C GLU A 215 -6.37 4.64 -2.70
N LEU A 216 -5.38 5.21 -3.38
CA LEU A 216 -4.20 4.50 -3.89
C LEU A 216 -3.24 4.15 -2.75
N ASN A 217 -2.56 3.02 -2.84
CA ASN A 217 -1.53 2.64 -1.87
C ASN A 217 -0.29 3.52 -2.01
N LYS A 218 -0.10 4.45 -1.08
CA LYS A 218 0.99 5.44 -1.17
C LYS A 218 2.40 4.85 -1.06
N ALA A 219 2.60 3.72 -0.38
CA ALA A 219 3.91 3.06 -0.40
C ALA A 219 4.18 2.40 -1.76
N LEU A 220 3.16 1.80 -2.37
CA LEU A 220 3.30 1.19 -3.69
C LEU A 220 3.65 2.23 -4.75
N PHE A 221 2.95 3.36 -4.74
CA PHE A 221 3.08 4.45 -5.72
C PHE A 221 3.93 5.63 -5.22
N ILE A 222 4.94 5.37 -4.39
CA ILE A 222 5.65 6.43 -3.68
C ILE A 222 6.29 7.47 -4.61
N PHE A 223 6.81 7.03 -5.75
CA PHE A 223 7.45 7.90 -6.73
C PHE A 223 6.44 8.71 -7.54
N GLU A 224 5.26 8.16 -7.80
CA GLU A 224 4.21 8.80 -8.58
C GLU A 224 3.43 9.82 -7.75
N LEU A 225 3.32 9.60 -6.42
CA LEU A 225 2.48 10.41 -5.54
C LEU A 225 3.27 11.43 -4.72
N SER A 226 4.59 11.28 -4.54
CA SER A 226 5.40 12.27 -3.82
C SER A 226 5.47 13.61 -4.58
N GLU A 227 5.49 14.72 -3.84
CA GLU A 227 5.74 16.05 -4.42
C GLU A 227 7.22 16.27 -4.77
N ASP A 228 8.12 15.54 -4.08
CA ASP A 228 9.55 15.84 -4.01
C ASP A 228 10.51 14.79 -4.63
N LEU A 229 10.03 13.65 -5.16
CA LEU A 229 10.91 12.63 -5.79
C LEU A 229 10.90 12.68 -7.33
N LYS A 230 11.00 13.89 -7.89
CA LYS A 230 11.68 14.03 -9.19
C LYS A 230 13.17 14.11 -8.91
N LEU A 231 13.84 12.96 -8.92
CA LEU A 231 15.29 12.90 -9.14
C LEU A 231 15.60 13.40 -10.55
#